data_AF-A0A1Q7XCK6-F1
#
_entry.id   AF-A0A1Q7XCK6-F1
#
_cell.length_a   1.000
_cell.length_b   1.000
_cell.length_c   1.000
_cell.angle_alpha   90.00
_cell.angle_beta   90.00
_cell.angle_gamma   90.00
#
_symmetry.space_group_name_H-M   'P 1'
#
loop_
_entity.id
_entity.type
_entity.pdbx_description
1 polymer ?
#
loop_
_entity_poly.entity_id
_entity_poly.type
_entity_poly.pdbx_seq_one_letter_code
_entity_poly.pdbx_strand_id
1 'polypeptide(L)'
;MAVLLLTTLDSGGTITNYSGGKLNNLAGGLISNSGIISNTSIIINNVYNNSSDAKIINTGTISGTGKILSTPYFNRGSITNTGTITDPVTIPNTTLSSNYTPSFPLIVPSGVTFTIPSGQTLTVNSGISISNLGTIINAGTISNSGTISGTGTIKSALTSITNTGTITDPVTIPNTTLSSNYTPSFPLIVPSGVTFTIPSGQTLTVNSGISISNLGTIINAGTISNSGTISGTGTIKSALTSITNTGTITDPVTIPNTTLSSSYAVSFPVIVPSGVTLAINSGVTLTINSGASVSNSGYLKNLGTISNSGTLRNLGYFGNGGTITNNSGGAISNYGTINSYGTVSNSGTITNNSSGTITNYSGGKINNNSGGTIDNFNVITNTSGTINNSGIINNHCTATITGNKVINLGSGTVNNPCP
;
A
#
# COMPACT_ATOMS: atom_id res chain seq x y z
N MET A 1 -4.25 -46.50 -24.48
CA MET A 1 -4.54 -45.17 -25.06
C MET A 1 -5.67 -45.33 -26.05
N ALA A 2 -6.91 -45.00 -25.67
CA ALA A 2 -8.02 -44.93 -26.61
C ALA A 2 -8.13 -43.47 -27.06
N VAL A 3 -7.86 -43.20 -28.34
CA VAL A 3 -8.12 -41.92 -28.98
C VAL A 3 -9.55 -41.99 -29.49
N LEU A 4 -10.48 -41.34 -28.78
CA LEU A 4 -11.89 -41.30 -29.15
C LEU A 4 -12.11 -40.09 -30.06
N LEU A 5 -12.45 -40.35 -31.33
CA LEU A 5 -12.33 -39.38 -32.42
C LEU A 5 -13.58 -38.51 -32.63
N LEU A 6 -14.73 -38.87 -32.04
CA LEU A 6 -15.99 -38.12 -32.13
C LEU A 6 -16.94 -38.60 -31.03
N THR A 7 -17.50 -37.71 -30.22
CA THR A 7 -18.54 -38.05 -29.23
C THR A 7 -19.71 -37.07 -29.32
N THR A 8 -20.82 -37.56 -29.84
CA THR A 8 -22.15 -37.00 -29.60
C THR A 8 -22.77 -37.74 -28.41
N LEU A 9 -23.08 -37.00 -27.35
CA LEU A 9 -23.81 -37.49 -26.17
C LEU A 9 -25.25 -36.99 -26.21
N ASP A 10 -26.19 -37.95 -26.22
CA ASP A 10 -27.63 -37.72 -26.20
C ASP A 10 -28.12 -37.53 -24.75
N SER A 11 -29.35 -37.05 -24.59
CA SER A 11 -29.91 -36.74 -23.27
C SER A 11 -29.98 -38.01 -22.41
N GLY A 12 -29.22 -38.04 -21.31
CA GLY A 12 -29.14 -39.19 -20.38
C GLY A 12 -27.83 -39.98 -20.42
N GLY A 13 -26.94 -39.76 -21.39
CA GLY A 13 -25.61 -40.40 -21.42
C GLY A 13 -24.63 -39.85 -20.38
N THR A 14 -23.71 -40.69 -19.88
CA THR A 14 -22.63 -40.27 -18.96
C THR A 14 -21.25 -40.66 -19.50
N ILE A 15 -20.31 -39.72 -19.57
CA ILE A 15 -18.88 -40.00 -19.77
C ILE A 15 -18.12 -39.68 -18.49
N THR A 16 -17.35 -40.64 -17.99
CA THR A 16 -16.44 -40.43 -16.85
C THR A 16 -15.00 -40.41 -17.33
N ASN A 17 -14.33 -39.26 -17.23
CA ASN A 17 -12.90 -39.13 -17.50
C ASN A 17 -12.12 -39.29 -16.19
N TYR A 18 -11.64 -40.52 -15.95
CA TYR A 18 -10.87 -40.86 -14.75
C TYR A 18 -9.47 -40.21 -14.74
N SER A 19 -8.90 -40.06 -13.55
CA SER A 19 -7.54 -39.54 -13.33
C SER A 19 -6.52 -40.20 -14.26
N GLY A 20 -5.74 -39.37 -14.98
CA GLY A 20 -4.77 -39.82 -15.99
C GLY A 20 -5.33 -39.99 -17.40
N GLY A 21 -6.66 -39.99 -17.58
CA GLY A 21 -7.33 -39.99 -18.88
C GLY A 21 -7.23 -38.65 -19.61
N LYS A 22 -7.30 -38.67 -20.95
CA LYS A 22 -7.36 -37.46 -21.79
C LYS A 22 -8.51 -37.60 -22.78
N LEU A 23 -9.47 -36.67 -22.73
CA LEU A 23 -10.50 -36.53 -23.77
C LEU A 23 -10.00 -35.47 -24.77
N ASN A 24 -9.56 -35.90 -25.94
CA ASN A 24 -8.95 -35.00 -26.93
C ASN A 24 -9.92 -34.70 -28.06
N ASN A 25 -10.36 -33.44 -28.18
CA ASN A 25 -10.97 -32.93 -29.39
C ASN A 25 -9.86 -32.50 -30.35
N LEU A 26 -9.73 -33.16 -31.49
CA LEU A 26 -8.73 -32.81 -32.53
C LEU A 26 -9.29 -31.70 -33.43
N ALA A 27 -8.41 -31.10 -34.26
CA ALA A 27 -8.81 -30.03 -35.18
C ALA A 27 -10.01 -30.45 -36.06
N GLY A 28 -11.04 -29.60 -36.12
CA GLY A 28 -12.31 -29.90 -36.80
C GLY A 28 -13.26 -30.86 -36.07
N GLY A 29 -12.90 -31.35 -34.88
CA GLY A 29 -13.74 -32.26 -34.08
C GLY A 29 -14.84 -31.54 -33.29
N LEU A 30 -15.93 -32.28 -33.02
CA LEU A 30 -17.06 -31.81 -32.21
C LEU A 30 -17.25 -32.71 -30.99
N ILE A 31 -17.23 -32.11 -29.81
CA ILE A 31 -17.77 -32.72 -28.58
C ILE A 31 -19.13 -32.07 -28.33
N SER A 32 -20.21 -32.84 -28.48
CA SER A 32 -21.56 -32.39 -28.13
C SER A 32 -22.03 -33.12 -26.88
N ASN A 33 -22.31 -32.38 -25.81
CA ASN A 33 -22.80 -32.92 -24.53
C ASN A 33 -24.21 -32.42 -24.21
N SER A 34 -25.17 -33.35 -24.07
CA SER A 34 -26.50 -33.09 -23.50
C SER A 34 -26.80 -33.90 -22.22
N GLY A 35 -25.80 -34.64 -21.72
CA GLY A 35 -25.85 -35.47 -20.51
C GLY A 35 -24.85 -35.01 -19.43
N ILE A 36 -24.20 -35.94 -18.73
CA ILE A 36 -23.22 -35.64 -17.67
C ILE A 36 -21.81 -36.09 -18.10
N ILE A 37 -20.85 -35.17 -18.09
CA ILE A 37 -19.43 -35.47 -18.17
C ILE A 37 -18.84 -35.27 -16.78
N SER A 38 -18.53 -36.39 -16.10
CA SER A 38 -17.81 -36.38 -14.82
C SER A 38 -16.31 -36.39 -15.11
N ASN A 39 -15.64 -35.26 -14.94
CA ASN A 39 -14.26 -35.08 -15.31
C ASN A 39 -13.34 -34.93 -14.10
N THR A 40 -12.46 -35.91 -13.91
CA THR A 40 -11.42 -35.90 -12.87
C THR A 40 -10.01 -35.71 -13.47
N SER A 41 -9.92 -35.45 -14.78
CA SER A 41 -8.66 -35.33 -15.52
C SER A 41 -8.73 -34.20 -16.56
N ILE A 42 -8.06 -34.34 -17.73
CA ILE A 42 -7.94 -33.26 -18.72
C ILE A 42 -8.86 -33.52 -19.92
N ILE A 43 -9.64 -32.52 -20.28
CA ILE A 43 -10.30 -32.40 -21.60
C ILE A 43 -9.48 -31.41 -22.42
N ILE A 44 -8.96 -31.82 -23.57
CA ILE A 44 -8.18 -30.96 -24.47
C ILE A 44 -9.05 -30.59 -25.67
N ASN A 45 -9.33 -29.31 -25.85
CA ASN A 45 -9.97 -28.78 -27.05
C ASN A 45 -8.91 -28.19 -27.99
N ASN A 46 -8.52 -28.91 -29.05
CA ASN A 46 -7.46 -28.46 -29.95
C ASN A 46 -7.97 -27.55 -31.07
N VAL A 47 -7.87 -26.24 -30.86
CA VAL A 47 -8.17 -25.25 -31.89
C VAL A 47 -6.89 -24.95 -32.69
N TYR A 48 -6.69 -25.66 -33.81
CA TYR A 48 -5.57 -25.43 -34.72
C TYR A 48 -6.00 -24.58 -35.90
N ASN A 49 -5.58 -23.31 -35.92
CA ASN A 49 -5.76 -22.34 -37.01
C ASN A 49 -7.24 -21.93 -37.25
N ASN A 50 -7.50 -20.64 -37.51
CA ASN A 50 -8.83 -19.99 -37.65
C ASN A 50 -9.81 -20.62 -38.69
N SER A 51 -9.51 -21.79 -39.26
CA SER A 51 -10.28 -22.47 -40.32
C SER A 51 -10.84 -23.84 -39.95
N SER A 52 -10.54 -24.42 -38.77
CA SER A 52 -11.06 -25.74 -38.34
C SER A 52 -11.20 -25.84 -36.81
N ASP A 53 -12.03 -24.96 -36.26
CA ASP A 53 -12.27 -24.84 -34.82
C ASP A 53 -12.85 -26.13 -34.23
N ALA A 54 -12.03 -26.87 -33.46
CA ALA A 54 -12.53 -27.89 -32.57
C ALA A 54 -13.51 -27.26 -31.58
N LYS A 55 -14.73 -27.79 -31.51
CA LYS A 55 -15.85 -27.19 -30.77
C LYS A 55 -16.36 -28.10 -29.67
N ILE A 56 -16.57 -27.53 -28.48
CA ILE A 56 -17.36 -28.11 -27.41
C ILE A 56 -18.72 -27.41 -27.43
N ILE A 57 -19.80 -28.16 -27.64
CA ILE A 57 -21.18 -27.70 -27.46
C ILE A 57 -21.72 -28.39 -26.21
N ASN A 58 -21.97 -27.63 -25.15
CA ASN A 58 -22.51 -28.15 -23.90
C ASN A 58 -23.92 -27.61 -23.65
N THR A 59 -24.87 -28.52 -23.58
CA THR A 59 -26.26 -28.31 -23.12
C THR A 59 -26.55 -29.08 -21.82
N GLY A 60 -25.67 -30.02 -21.45
CA GLY A 60 -25.72 -30.78 -20.19
C GLY A 60 -24.75 -30.27 -19.11
N THR A 61 -24.18 -31.17 -18.30
CA THR A 61 -23.25 -30.83 -17.21
C THR A 61 -21.85 -31.36 -17.50
N ILE A 62 -20.82 -30.52 -17.38
CA ILE A 62 -19.40 -30.91 -17.32
C ILE A 62 -18.87 -30.49 -15.94
N SER A 63 -18.53 -31.47 -15.10
CA SER A 63 -18.18 -31.19 -13.71
C SER A 63 -17.24 -32.23 -13.11
N GLY A 64 -16.46 -31.81 -12.11
CA GLY A 64 -15.57 -32.64 -11.33
C GLY A 64 -14.38 -31.82 -10.82
N THR A 65 -13.22 -32.45 -10.72
CA THR A 65 -11.96 -31.82 -10.26
C THR A 65 -10.97 -31.61 -11.39
N GLY A 66 -11.36 -31.94 -12.63
CA GLY A 66 -10.53 -31.83 -13.82
C GLY A 66 -10.46 -30.41 -14.39
N LYS A 67 -9.82 -30.27 -15.56
CA LYS A 67 -9.73 -29.00 -16.29
C LYS A 67 -9.95 -29.17 -17.78
N ILE A 68 -10.45 -28.11 -18.41
CA ILE A 68 -10.58 -28.01 -19.86
C ILE A 68 -9.45 -27.13 -20.37
N LEU A 69 -8.63 -27.64 -21.29
CA LEU A 69 -7.53 -26.91 -21.92
C LEU A 69 -7.93 -26.53 -23.34
N SER A 70 -8.02 -25.23 -23.62
CA SER A 70 -8.17 -24.72 -25.00
C SER A 70 -6.78 -24.45 -25.56
N THR A 71 -6.33 -25.22 -26.56
CA THR A 71 -5.00 -25.03 -27.18
C THR A 71 -5.09 -24.16 -28.43
N PRO A 72 -3.96 -23.63 -28.92
CA PRO A 72 -3.35 -22.35 -28.57
C PRO A 72 -4.20 -21.09 -28.83
N TYR A 73 -5.41 -21.22 -29.37
CA TYR A 73 -6.33 -20.10 -29.62
C TYR A 73 -7.64 -20.33 -28.87
N PHE A 74 -8.01 -19.39 -27.99
CA PHE A 74 -9.35 -19.36 -27.41
C PHE A 74 -10.25 -18.46 -28.25
N ASN A 75 -11.08 -19.06 -29.10
CA ASN A 75 -12.16 -18.38 -29.80
C ASN A 75 -13.45 -18.55 -28.98
N ARG A 76 -14.26 -17.49 -28.81
CA ARG A 76 -15.57 -17.58 -28.14
C ARG A 76 -16.47 -18.68 -28.71
N GLY A 77 -16.31 -19.02 -29.99
CA GLY A 77 -17.03 -20.11 -30.65
C GLY A 77 -16.56 -21.52 -30.29
N SER A 78 -15.35 -21.68 -29.72
CA SER A 78 -14.75 -23.00 -29.44
C SER A 78 -15.45 -23.74 -28.31
N ILE A 79 -16.10 -23.02 -27.39
CA ILE A 79 -16.97 -23.58 -26.35
C ILE A 79 -18.30 -22.83 -26.37
N THR A 80 -19.34 -23.45 -26.91
CA THR A 80 -20.72 -22.96 -26.77
C THR A 80 -21.35 -23.65 -25.57
N ASN A 81 -21.61 -22.92 -24.49
CA ASN A 81 -22.19 -23.46 -23.28
C ASN A 81 -23.57 -22.85 -22.99
N THR A 82 -24.59 -23.70 -22.96
CA THR A 82 -25.96 -23.40 -22.49
C THR A 82 -26.34 -24.23 -21.26
N GLY A 83 -25.53 -25.25 -20.93
CA GLY A 83 -25.64 -26.03 -19.70
C GLY A 83 -24.65 -25.57 -18.62
N THR A 84 -24.24 -26.48 -17.74
CA THR A 84 -23.35 -26.19 -16.60
C THR A 84 -21.94 -26.69 -16.88
N ILE A 85 -20.93 -25.82 -16.71
CA ILE A 85 -19.51 -26.22 -16.66
C ILE A 85 -18.93 -25.69 -15.36
N THR A 86 -18.58 -26.59 -14.43
CA THR A 86 -17.91 -26.20 -13.17
C THR A 86 -16.40 -26.36 -13.26
N ASP A 87 -15.91 -27.21 -14.16
CA ASP A 87 -14.49 -27.39 -14.40
C ASP A 87 -13.88 -26.10 -14.99
N PRO A 88 -12.76 -25.61 -14.44
CA PRO A 88 -12.17 -24.39 -14.94
C PRO A 88 -11.55 -24.58 -16.33
N VAL A 89 -11.80 -23.60 -17.19
CA VAL A 89 -11.26 -23.53 -18.55
C VAL A 89 -9.96 -22.74 -18.55
N THR A 90 -8.87 -23.40 -18.90
CA THR A 90 -7.55 -22.78 -19.07
C THR A 90 -7.46 -22.08 -20.42
N ILE A 91 -7.22 -20.76 -20.42
CA ILE A 91 -7.07 -19.97 -21.65
C ILE A 91 -5.59 -19.77 -22.03
N PRO A 92 -5.26 -19.72 -23.33
CA PRO A 92 -3.97 -19.29 -23.84
C PRO A 92 -3.88 -17.76 -23.89
N ASN A 93 -2.82 -17.22 -24.49
CA ASN A 93 -2.74 -15.79 -24.80
C ASN A 93 -3.96 -15.38 -25.62
N THR A 94 -4.76 -14.47 -25.08
CA THR A 94 -6.08 -14.15 -25.62
C THR A 94 -6.25 -12.64 -25.68
N THR A 95 -6.77 -12.13 -26.79
CA THR A 95 -7.18 -10.72 -26.93
C THR A 95 -8.66 -10.69 -27.33
N LEU A 96 -9.49 -9.95 -26.59
CA LEU A 96 -10.93 -9.89 -26.88
C LEU A 96 -11.23 -9.14 -28.19
N SER A 97 -11.90 -9.81 -29.12
CA SER A 97 -12.41 -9.22 -30.37
C SER A 97 -13.84 -8.66 -30.25
N SER A 98 -14.58 -9.02 -29.20
CA SER A 98 -15.90 -8.48 -28.84
C SER A 98 -16.08 -8.48 -27.31
N ASN A 99 -17.15 -7.86 -26.80
CA ASN A 99 -17.56 -8.01 -25.41
C ASN A 99 -17.69 -9.50 -25.04
N TYR A 100 -17.25 -9.85 -23.84
CA TYR A 100 -17.22 -11.23 -23.38
C TYR A 100 -17.77 -11.39 -21.97
N THR A 101 -18.68 -12.34 -21.81
CA THR A 101 -19.26 -12.74 -20.53
C THR A 101 -19.01 -14.25 -20.39
N PRO A 102 -18.03 -14.68 -19.59
CA PRO A 102 -17.77 -16.11 -19.39
C PRO A 102 -18.98 -16.78 -18.73
N SER A 103 -19.40 -17.92 -19.28
CA SER A 103 -20.45 -18.77 -18.70
C SER A 103 -19.91 -19.88 -17.80
N PHE A 104 -18.61 -19.87 -17.52
CA PHE A 104 -17.89 -20.89 -16.77
C PHE A 104 -16.60 -20.30 -16.14
N PRO A 105 -16.03 -20.96 -15.11
CA PRO A 105 -14.78 -20.51 -14.52
C PRO A 105 -13.61 -20.52 -15.51
N LEU A 106 -12.73 -19.51 -15.41
CA LEU A 106 -11.54 -19.38 -16.25
C LEU A 106 -10.26 -19.49 -15.42
N ILE A 107 -9.20 -20.02 -16.01
CA ILE A 107 -7.83 -19.91 -15.51
C ILE A 107 -7.00 -19.12 -16.53
N VAL A 108 -6.35 -18.06 -16.08
CA VAL A 108 -5.27 -17.37 -16.81
C VAL A 108 -3.95 -17.90 -16.24
N PRO A 109 -3.22 -18.79 -16.93
CA PRO A 109 -2.00 -19.41 -16.39
C PRO A 109 -0.84 -18.42 -16.20
N SER A 110 0.15 -18.83 -15.41
CA SER A 110 1.43 -18.13 -15.35
C SER A 110 2.07 -18.04 -16.74
N GLY A 111 2.63 -16.87 -17.06
CA GLY A 111 3.19 -16.55 -18.38
C GLY A 111 2.17 -16.22 -19.48
N VAL A 112 0.87 -16.35 -19.20
CA VAL A 112 -0.20 -16.02 -20.16
C VAL A 112 -0.72 -14.59 -19.96
N THR A 113 -1.03 -13.92 -21.07
CA THR A 113 -1.66 -12.61 -21.10
C THR A 113 -3.10 -12.70 -21.62
N PHE A 114 -4.04 -12.15 -20.85
CA PHE A 114 -5.42 -11.93 -21.28
C PHE A 114 -5.68 -10.44 -21.47
N THR A 115 -5.84 -10.01 -22.72
CA THR A 115 -5.99 -8.62 -23.10
C THR A 115 -7.45 -8.28 -23.38
N ILE A 116 -7.92 -7.19 -22.76
CA ILE A 116 -9.24 -6.56 -22.98
C ILE A 116 -8.96 -5.20 -23.66
N PRO A 117 -9.10 -5.11 -24.99
CA PRO A 117 -8.87 -3.86 -25.72
C PRO A 117 -9.87 -2.75 -25.38
N SER A 118 -9.53 -1.51 -25.75
CA SER A 118 -10.46 -0.39 -25.67
C SER A 118 -11.75 -0.66 -26.45
N GLY A 119 -12.88 -0.18 -25.92
CA GLY A 119 -14.22 -0.45 -26.46
C GLY A 119 -14.83 -1.79 -26.04
N GLN A 120 -14.04 -2.70 -25.49
CA GLN A 120 -14.48 -4.04 -25.11
C GLN A 120 -14.78 -4.14 -23.62
N THR A 121 -15.72 -5.00 -23.27
CA THR A 121 -16.12 -5.27 -21.89
C THR A 121 -15.95 -6.75 -21.56
N LEU A 122 -15.22 -7.05 -20.48
CA LEU A 122 -15.26 -8.34 -19.80
C LEU A 122 -16.27 -8.25 -18.66
N THR A 123 -17.34 -9.05 -18.72
CA THR A 123 -18.35 -9.12 -17.66
C THR A 123 -18.19 -10.44 -16.90
N VAL A 124 -17.82 -10.36 -15.63
CA VAL A 124 -17.72 -11.53 -14.74
C VAL A 124 -18.95 -11.53 -13.84
N ASN A 125 -19.90 -12.41 -14.15
CA ASN A 125 -21.14 -12.52 -13.39
C ASN A 125 -20.93 -13.18 -12.04
N SER A 126 -21.86 -12.95 -11.10
CA SER A 126 -21.90 -13.67 -9.83
C SER A 126 -21.89 -15.20 -10.05
N GLY A 127 -21.14 -15.92 -9.22
CA GLY A 127 -20.90 -17.36 -9.37
C GLY A 127 -19.82 -17.75 -10.38
N ILE A 128 -19.32 -16.82 -11.20
CA ILE A 128 -18.19 -17.06 -12.11
C ILE A 128 -16.88 -16.63 -11.44
N SER A 129 -15.85 -17.46 -11.58
CA SER A 129 -14.49 -17.16 -11.12
C SER A 129 -13.48 -17.08 -12.26
N ILE A 130 -12.55 -16.14 -12.13
CA ILE A 130 -11.32 -16.08 -12.94
C ILE A 130 -10.15 -16.30 -11.97
N SER A 131 -9.51 -17.47 -12.08
CA SER A 131 -8.26 -17.78 -11.38
C SER A 131 -7.09 -17.24 -12.19
N ASN A 132 -6.58 -16.07 -11.83
CA ASN A 132 -5.51 -15.39 -12.53
C ASN A 132 -4.15 -15.67 -11.87
N LEU A 133 -3.31 -16.41 -12.59
CA LEU A 133 -1.91 -16.69 -12.27
C LEU A 133 -0.95 -15.96 -13.23
N GLY A 134 -1.49 -15.30 -14.26
CA GLY A 134 -0.77 -14.62 -15.32
C GLY A 134 -0.94 -13.10 -15.26
N THR A 135 -1.17 -12.49 -16.43
CA THR A 135 -1.41 -11.05 -16.56
C THR A 135 -2.74 -10.79 -17.27
N ILE A 136 -3.59 -9.97 -16.66
CA ILE A 136 -4.76 -9.38 -17.33
C ILE A 136 -4.41 -7.94 -17.69
N ILE A 137 -4.49 -7.57 -18.98
CA ILE A 137 -4.28 -6.20 -19.46
C ILE A 137 -5.62 -5.64 -19.88
N ASN A 138 -6.11 -4.60 -19.18
CA ASN A 138 -7.39 -3.98 -19.46
C ASN A 138 -7.23 -2.53 -19.91
N ALA A 139 -7.45 -2.30 -21.21
CA ALA A 139 -7.65 -1.00 -21.82
C ALA A 139 -9.14 -0.67 -22.09
N GLY A 140 -10.03 -1.66 -21.93
CA GLY A 140 -11.48 -1.53 -22.03
C GLY A 140 -12.14 -1.41 -20.66
N THR A 141 -13.17 -2.21 -20.42
CA THR A 141 -13.94 -2.26 -19.16
C THR A 141 -13.95 -3.67 -18.56
N ILE A 142 -13.76 -3.77 -17.25
CA ILE A 142 -14.08 -4.96 -16.45
C ILE A 142 -15.30 -4.64 -15.60
N SER A 143 -16.36 -5.42 -15.76
CA SER A 143 -17.55 -5.39 -14.89
C SER A 143 -17.58 -6.67 -14.07
N ASN A 144 -17.17 -6.62 -12.81
CA ASN A 144 -17.06 -7.78 -11.94
C ASN A 144 -18.14 -7.79 -10.85
N SER A 145 -18.97 -8.83 -10.85
CA SER A 145 -19.87 -9.25 -9.76
C SER A 145 -19.56 -10.67 -9.25
N GLY A 146 -18.60 -11.35 -9.87
CA GLY A 146 -18.07 -12.65 -9.44
C GLY A 146 -16.74 -12.52 -8.70
N THR A 147 -15.82 -13.46 -8.96
CA THR A 147 -14.51 -13.51 -8.29
C THR A 147 -13.37 -13.44 -9.31
N ILE A 148 -12.42 -12.52 -9.12
CA ILE A 148 -11.13 -12.52 -9.81
C ILE A 148 -10.04 -12.64 -8.75
N SER A 149 -9.33 -13.78 -8.74
CA SER A 149 -8.37 -14.08 -7.68
C SER A 149 -7.22 -14.95 -8.16
N GLY A 150 -6.16 -15.01 -7.36
CA GLY A 150 -4.95 -15.76 -7.66
C GLY A 150 -3.70 -14.98 -7.25
N THR A 151 -2.61 -15.24 -7.95
CA THR A 151 -1.30 -14.62 -7.71
C THR A 151 -0.82 -13.78 -8.89
N GLY A 152 -1.67 -13.62 -9.90
CA GLY A 152 -1.39 -12.84 -11.10
C GLY A 152 -1.50 -11.34 -10.87
N THR A 153 -1.38 -10.58 -11.95
CA THR A 153 -1.54 -9.12 -11.92
C THR A 153 -2.63 -8.67 -12.88
N ILE A 154 -3.28 -7.56 -12.53
CA ILE A 154 -4.22 -6.86 -13.42
C ILE A 154 -3.63 -5.49 -13.72
N LYS A 155 -3.48 -5.12 -14.99
CA LYS A 155 -3.07 -3.77 -15.41
C LYS A 155 -4.31 -3.03 -15.92
N SER A 156 -4.74 -1.99 -15.20
CA SER A 156 -5.95 -1.25 -15.57
C SER A 156 -6.00 0.14 -14.96
N ALA A 157 -6.68 1.07 -15.65
CA ALA A 157 -7.09 2.32 -15.03
C ALA A 157 -8.18 2.07 -13.97
N LEU A 158 -8.20 2.86 -12.89
CA LEU A 158 -9.17 2.69 -11.79
C LEU A 158 -10.63 2.73 -12.29
N THR A 159 -10.95 3.69 -13.16
CA THR A 159 -12.29 3.90 -13.70
C THR A 159 -12.73 2.82 -14.70
N SER A 160 -11.80 1.99 -15.17
CA SER A 160 -12.07 0.90 -16.10
C SER A 160 -12.55 -0.38 -15.41
N ILE A 161 -12.64 -0.39 -14.07
CA ILE A 161 -13.13 -1.52 -13.29
C ILE A 161 -14.34 -1.09 -12.48
N THR A 162 -15.50 -1.67 -12.78
CA THR A 162 -16.65 -1.65 -11.89
C THR A 162 -16.68 -2.96 -11.13
N ASN A 163 -16.54 -2.92 -9.81
CA ASN A 163 -16.46 -4.12 -8.99
C ASN A 163 -17.49 -4.10 -7.85
N THR A 164 -18.46 -5.01 -7.94
CA THR A 164 -19.40 -5.35 -6.86
C THR A 164 -19.16 -6.75 -6.29
N GLY A 165 -18.26 -7.52 -6.91
CA GLY A 165 -17.81 -8.83 -6.45
C GLY A 165 -16.47 -8.76 -5.71
N THR A 166 -15.71 -9.85 -5.79
CA THR A 166 -14.41 -9.99 -5.14
C THR A 166 -13.28 -9.88 -6.17
N ILE A 167 -12.32 -8.99 -5.92
CA ILE A 167 -11.03 -8.97 -6.61
C ILE A 167 -9.93 -8.99 -5.55
N THR A 168 -9.19 -10.10 -5.46
CA THR A 168 -8.03 -10.19 -4.55
C THR A 168 -6.72 -9.88 -5.23
N ASP A 169 -6.70 -9.95 -6.56
CA ASP A 169 -5.49 -9.68 -7.34
C ASP A 169 -5.15 -8.20 -7.33
N PRO A 170 -3.87 -7.84 -7.13
CA PRO A 170 -3.46 -6.45 -7.18
C PRO A 170 -3.66 -5.83 -8.56
N VAL A 171 -4.30 -4.66 -8.59
CA VAL A 171 -4.49 -3.85 -9.79
C VAL A 171 -3.39 -2.80 -9.89
N THR A 172 -2.52 -2.96 -10.88
CA THR A 172 -1.48 -2.01 -11.26
C THR A 172 -2.07 -0.89 -12.12
N ILE A 173 -1.99 0.34 -11.62
CA ILE A 173 -2.56 1.52 -12.29
C ILE A 173 -1.51 2.25 -13.14
N PRO A 174 -1.93 2.89 -14.26
CA PRO A 174 -1.11 3.89 -14.94
C PRO A 174 -1.11 5.22 -14.18
N ASN A 175 -0.48 6.25 -14.74
CA ASN A 175 -0.66 7.63 -14.26
C ASN A 175 -2.14 7.95 -14.14
N THR A 176 -2.57 8.32 -12.93
CA THR A 176 -3.98 8.44 -12.59
C THR A 176 -4.22 9.74 -11.82
N THR A 177 -5.28 10.46 -12.15
CA THR A 177 -5.79 11.60 -11.38
C THR A 177 -7.25 11.32 -11.05
N LEU A 178 -7.63 11.42 -9.78
CA LEU A 178 -9.02 11.19 -9.37
C LEU A 178 -9.95 12.27 -9.92
N SER A 179 -11.02 11.86 -10.61
CA SER A 179 -12.10 12.74 -11.07
C SER A 179 -13.26 12.85 -10.08
N SER A 180 -13.43 11.88 -9.19
CA SER A 180 -14.40 11.85 -8.09
C SER A 180 -13.74 11.34 -6.81
N ASN A 181 -14.45 11.41 -5.68
CA ASN A 181 -14.09 10.60 -4.51
C ASN A 181 -13.98 9.13 -4.93
N TYR A 182 -13.01 8.42 -4.36
CA TYR A 182 -12.73 7.04 -4.73
C TYR A 182 -12.43 6.17 -3.51
N THR A 183 -13.08 5.01 -3.47
CA THR A 183 -12.87 3.98 -2.46
C THR A 183 -12.48 2.69 -3.20
N PRO A 184 -11.20 2.28 -3.21
CA PRO A 184 -10.80 1.06 -3.89
C PRO A 184 -11.50 -0.14 -3.26
N SER A 185 -12.06 -1.02 -4.10
CA SER A 185 -12.66 -2.29 -3.67
C SER A 185 -11.73 -3.48 -3.92
N PHE A 186 -10.44 -3.22 -4.16
CA PHE A 186 -9.42 -4.20 -4.49
C PHE A 186 -8.02 -3.65 -4.14
N PRO A 187 -7.02 -4.51 -3.96
CA PRO A 187 -5.64 -4.08 -3.76
C PRO A 187 -5.10 -3.30 -4.96
N LEU A 188 -4.37 -2.22 -4.70
CA LEU A 188 -3.77 -1.37 -5.73
C LEU A 188 -2.25 -1.48 -5.73
N ILE A 189 -1.65 -1.34 -6.91
CA ILE A 189 -0.22 -1.10 -7.09
C ILE A 189 -0.05 0.24 -7.82
N VAL A 190 0.64 1.18 -7.20
CA VAL A 190 1.19 2.38 -7.87
C VAL A 190 2.63 2.05 -8.24
N PRO A 191 2.93 1.67 -9.51
CA PRO A 191 4.26 1.18 -9.86
C PRO A 191 5.31 2.29 -9.90
N SER A 192 6.59 1.91 -9.95
CA SER A 192 7.69 2.87 -10.09
C SER A 192 7.54 3.70 -11.38
N GLY A 193 7.84 5.01 -11.27
CA GLY A 193 7.65 5.98 -12.35
C GLY A 193 6.21 6.45 -12.59
N VAL A 194 5.22 5.88 -11.88
CA VAL A 194 3.81 6.30 -11.97
C VAL A 194 3.45 7.27 -10.86
N THR A 195 2.61 8.26 -11.20
CA THR A 195 2.01 9.21 -10.27
C THR A 195 0.52 8.96 -10.10
N PHE A 196 0.08 8.82 -8.85
CA PHE A 196 -1.33 8.80 -8.46
C PHE A 196 -1.69 10.12 -7.77
N THR A 197 -2.51 10.94 -8.43
CA THR A 197 -2.88 12.27 -7.97
C THR A 197 -4.30 12.29 -7.39
N ILE A 198 -4.44 12.84 -6.19
CA ILE A 198 -5.69 13.11 -5.49
C ILE A 198 -5.86 14.64 -5.45
N PRO A 199 -6.65 15.23 -6.37
CA PRO A 199 -6.86 16.68 -6.42
C PRO A 199 -7.57 17.24 -5.20
N SER A 200 -7.50 18.55 -5.03
CA SER A 200 -8.28 19.25 -3.99
C SER A 200 -9.78 19.00 -4.16
N GLY A 201 -10.51 18.87 -3.05
CA GLY A 201 -11.93 18.51 -3.04
C GLY A 201 -12.21 17.01 -3.13
N GLN A 202 -11.22 16.20 -3.53
CA GLN A 202 -11.37 14.75 -3.68
C GLN A 202 -10.88 13.99 -2.46
N THR A 203 -11.49 12.85 -2.20
CA THR A 203 -11.11 11.94 -1.12
C THR A 203 -10.75 10.56 -1.68
N LEU A 204 -9.57 10.07 -1.28
CA LEU A 204 -9.21 8.65 -1.38
C LEU A 204 -9.49 7.99 -0.04
N THR A 205 -10.44 7.04 -0.02
CA THR A 205 -10.77 6.26 1.17
C THR A 205 -10.20 4.86 1.03
N VAL A 206 -9.22 4.52 1.86
CA VAL A 206 -8.63 3.17 1.93
C VAL A 206 -9.23 2.44 3.12
N ASN A 207 -10.17 1.55 2.85
CA ASN A 207 -10.86 0.78 3.89
C ASN A 207 -9.95 -0.30 4.48
N SER A 208 -10.27 -0.74 5.70
CA SER A 208 -9.64 -1.91 6.32
C SER A 208 -9.72 -3.12 5.39
N GLY A 209 -8.63 -3.89 5.32
CA GLY A 209 -8.48 -5.02 4.39
C GLY A 209 -8.03 -4.64 2.98
N ILE A 210 -8.03 -3.37 2.60
CA ILE A 210 -7.50 -2.88 1.32
C ILE A 210 -6.03 -2.47 1.49
N SER A 211 -5.20 -2.85 0.53
CA SER A 211 -3.81 -2.44 0.46
C SER A 211 -3.52 -1.61 -0.80
N ILE A 212 -2.69 -0.58 -0.63
CA ILE A 212 -2.05 0.15 -1.72
C ILE A 212 -0.55 -0.11 -1.60
N SER A 213 0.00 -0.88 -2.55
CA SER A 213 1.43 -1.04 -2.72
C SER A 213 1.97 0.11 -3.56
N ASN A 214 2.63 1.08 -2.91
CA ASN A 214 3.16 2.26 -3.55
C ASN A 214 4.66 2.13 -3.78
N LEU A 215 5.03 1.97 -5.05
CA LEU A 215 6.40 1.97 -5.57
C LEU A 215 6.71 3.25 -6.36
N GLY A 216 5.70 4.09 -6.59
CA GLY A 216 5.76 5.33 -7.35
C GLY A 216 5.62 6.56 -6.47
N THR A 217 4.80 7.52 -6.92
CA THR A 217 4.49 8.75 -6.18
C THR A 217 2.98 8.92 -6.02
N ILE A 218 2.54 9.14 -4.78
CA ILE A 218 1.18 9.60 -4.49
C ILE A 218 1.25 11.11 -4.19
N ILE A 219 0.48 11.93 -4.93
CA ILE A 219 0.37 13.36 -4.70
C ILE A 219 -1.04 13.66 -4.20
N ASN A 220 -1.14 14.17 -2.97
CA ASN A 220 -2.41 14.51 -2.36
C ASN A 220 -2.53 16.01 -2.11
N ALA A 221 -3.48 16.63 -2.80
CA ALA A 221 -3.99 17.97 -2.52
C ALA A 221 -5.44 17.95 -1.97
N GLY A 222 -6.09 16.78 -2.00
CA GLY A 222 -7.39 16.50 -1.38
C GLY A 222 -7.23 15.83 -0.02
N THR A 223 -7.98 14.77 0.25
CA THR A 223 -7.96 14.04 1.52
C THR A 223 -7.61 12.57 1.31
N ILE A 224 -6.76 12.02 2.20
CA ILE A 224 -6.56 10.57 2.35
C ILE A 224 -7.21 10.14 3.67
N SER A 225 -8.18 9.23 3.60
CA SER A 225 -8.77 8.57 4.76
C SER A 225 -8.34 7.11 4.77
N ASN A 226 -7.34 6.77 5.58
CA ASN A 226 -6.76 5.43 5.62
C ASN A 226 -7.12 4.67 6.90
N SER A 227 -7.79 3.53 6.71
CA SER A 227 -8.00 2.47 7.70
C SER A 227 -7.43 1.12 7.24
N GLY A 228 -6.91 1.03 6.02
CA GLY A 228 -6.20 -0.11 5.46
C GLY A 228 -4.69 0.06 5.52
N THR A 229 -3.99 -0.41 4.48
CA THR A 229 -2.52 -0.36 4.40
C THR A 229 -2.08 0.43 3.18
N ILE A 230 -1.20 1.42 3.37
CA ILE A 230 -0.44 2.08 2.30
C ILE A 230 1.04 1.83 2.58
N SER A 231 1.69 1.05 1.72
CA SER A 231 3.07 0.62 1.96
C SER A 231 3.86 0.37 0.68
N GLY A 232 5.17 0.37 0.79
CA GLY A 232 6.08 0.13 -0.31
C GLY A 232 7.36 0.95 -0.15
N THR A 233 7.97 1.28 -1.28
CA THR A 233 9.21 2.06 -1.37
C THR A 233 9.02 3.42 -2.04
N GLY A 234 7.78 3.75 -2.39
CA GLY A 234 7.40 5.00 -3.01
C GLY A 234 7.37 6.17 -2.03
N THR A 235 6.88 7.32 -2.52
CA THR A 235 6.73 8.53 -1.70
C THR A 235 5.29 9.01 -1.71
N ILE A 236 4.88 9.67 -0.62
CA ILE A 236 3.61 10.38 -0.53
C ILE A 236 3.92 11.87 -0.34
N LYS A 237 3.35 12.73 -1.17
CA LYS A 237 3.42 14.19 -1.01
C LYS A 237 2.06 14.69 -0.55
N SER A 238 1.98 15.17 0.69
CA SER A 238 0.70 15.49 1.32
C SER A 238 0.87 16.43 2.51
N ALA A 239 -0.08 17.34 2.73
CA ALA A 239 -0.15 18.08 3.98
C ALA A 239 -0.55 17.13 5.13
N LEU A 240 -0.01 17.31 6.34
CA LEU A 240 -0.36 16.45 7.48
C LEU A 240 -1.87 16.41 7.76
N THR A 241 -2.49 17.58 7.77
CA THR A 241 -3.92 17.74 8.06
C THR A 241 -4.83 17.13 7.00
N SER A 242 -4.29 16.75 5.84
CA SER A 242 -5.05 16.10 4.78
C SER A 242 -5.05 14.56 4.86
N ILE A 243 -4.35 13.99 5.84
CA ILE A 243 -4.33 12.55 6.09
C ILE A 243 -5.00 12.27 7.43
N THR A 244 -6.06 11.47 7.41
CA THR A 244 -6.59 10.79 8.58
C THR A 244 -6.15 9.34 8.52
N ASN A 245 -5.35 8.88 9.48
CA ASN A 245 -4.80 7.53 9.48
C ASN A 245 -5.14 6.77 10.77
N THR A 246 -6.00 5.75 10.64
CA THR A 246 -6.25 4.73 11.66
C THR A 246 -5.71 3.35 11.26
N GLY A 247 -5.24 3.22 10.02
CA GLY A 247 -4.57 2.02 9.51
C GLY A 247 -3.05 2.15 9.52
N THR A 248 -2.39 1.48 8.58
CA THR A 248 -0.93 1.47 8.44
C THR A 248 -0.50 2.32 7.26
N ILE A 249 0.42 3.25 7.48
CA ILE A 249 1.19 3.92 6.43
C ILE A 249 2.67 3.77 6.76
N THR A 250 3.40 3.01 5.94
CA THR A 250 4.86 2.87 6.11
C THR A 250 5.65 3.80 5.20
N ASP A 251 5.02 4.30 4.15
CA ASP A 251 5.66 5.16 3.18
C ASP A 251 5.94 6.55 3.76
N PRO A 252 7.12 7.14 3.49
CA PRO A 252 7.40 8.49 3.96
C PRO A 252 6.47 9.53 3.34
N VAL A 253 5.84 10.33 4.20
CA VAL A 253 5.00 11.47 3.84
C VAL A 253 5.85 12.74 3.84
N THR A 254 6.17 13.25 2.65
CA THR A 254 6.83 14.55 2.47
C THR A 254 5.79 15.66 2.49
N ILE A 255 5.93 16.59 3.43
CA ILE A 255 4.96 17.67 3.61
C ILE A 255 5.38 18.93 2.83
N PRO A 256 4.41 19.74 2.35
CA PRO A 256 4.66 21.12 1.97
C PRO A 256 4.78 22.01 3.22
N ASN A 257 4.95 23.32 3.02
CA ASN A 257 4.81 24.30 4.11
C ASN A 257 3.47 24.09 4.82
N THR A 258 3.54 23.78 6.11
CA THR A 258 2.39 23.34 6.90
C THR A 258 2.37 24.14 8.21
N THR A 259 1.20 24.70 8.52
CA THR A 259 0.93 25.30 9.84
C THR A 259 -0.21 24.53 10.48
N LEU A 260 0.02 23.97 11.66
CA LEU A 260 -1.00 23.29 12.45
C LEU A 260 -1.77 24.32 13.28
N SER A 261 -3.03 24.55 12.91
CA SER A 261 -4.02 25.35 13.66
C SER A 261 -4.89 24.50 14.59
N SER A 262 -4.82 23.18 14.47
CA SER A 262 -5.51 22.21 15.32
C SER A 262 -4.56 21.05 15.66
N SER A 263 -4.77 20.42 16.82
CA SER A 263 -3.92 19.31 17.27
C SER A 263 -3.96 18.15 16.28
N TYR A 264 -2.80 17.50 16.08
CA TYR A 264 -2.64 16.42 15.13
C TYR A 264 -1.76 15.32 15.71
N ALA A 265 -2.18 14.06 15.55
CA ALA A 265 -1.41 12.90 15.97
C ALA A 265 -0.83 12.17 14.75
N VAL A 266 0.48 12.21 14.62
CA VAL A 266 1.24 11.52 13.58
C VAL A 266 1.37 10.05 13.95
N SER A 267 0.94 9.17 13.05
CA SER A 267 1.02 7.70 13.17
C SER A 267 1.81 7.04 12.04
N PHE A 268 2.60 7.83 11.29
CA PHE A 268 3.35 7.40 10.11
C PHE A 268 4.65 8.21 9.95
N PRO A 269 5.58 7.80 9.08
CA PRO A 269 6.82 8.55 8.85
C PRO A 269 6.56 9.87 8.10
N VAL A 270 7.06 10.99 8.66
CA VAL A 270 6.91 12.34 8.11
C VAL A 270 8.28 12.91 7.78
N ILE A 271 8.39 13.57 6.62
CA ILE A 271 9.57 14.31 6.17
C ILE A 271 9.19 15.77 6.02
N VAL A 272 9.89 16.65 6.74
CA VAL A 272 9.93 18.10 6.50
C VAL A 272 11.19 18.38 5.67
N PRO A 273 11.09 18.59 4.35
CA PRO A 273 12.26 18.73 3.50
C PRO A 273 12.95 20.09 3.70
N SER A 274 14.17 20.22 3.16
CA SER A 274 14.90 21.50 3.18
C SER A 274 14.07 22.62 2.54
N GLY A 275 14.12 23.83 3.13
CA GLY A 275 13.33 24.98 2.70
C GLY A 275 11.85 24.96 3.10
N VAL A 276 11.35 23.86 3.67
CA VAL A 276 9.95 23.75 4.13
C VAL A 276 9.84 23.99 5.63
N THR A 277 8.75 24.65 6.04
CA THR A 277 8.41 24.89 7.45
C THR A 277 7.24 24.02 7.90
N LEU A 278 7.40 23.34 9.04
CA LEU A 278 6.32 22.84 9.88
C LEU A 278 6.17 23.74 11.10
N ALA A 279 5.09 24.50 11.17
CA ALA A 279 4.76 25.37 12.30
C ALA A 279 3.64 24.77 13.15
N ILE A 280 3.81 24.79 14.47
CA ILE A 280 2.82 24.37 15.46
C ILE A 280 2.40 25.63 16.22
N ASN A 281 1.14 26.05 16.05
CA ASN A 281 0.63 27.26 16.69
C ASN A 281 0.49 27.11 18.21
N SER A 282 0.42 28.24 18.91
CA SER A 282 0.13 28.23 20.34
C SER A 282 -1.22 27.56 20.64
N GLY A 283 -1.28 26.79 21.72
CA GLY A 283 -2.47 25.99 22.09
C GLY A 283 -2.67 24.71 21.27
N VAL A 284 -1.85 24.46 20.26
CA VAL A 284 -1.93 23.27 19.39
C VAL A 284 -0.91 22.22 19.84
N THR A 285 -1.31 20.94 19.80
CA THR A 285 -0.42 19.81 20.09
C THR A 285 -0.13 18.99 18.84
N LEU A 286 1.15 18.84 18.50
CA LEU A 286 1.63 17.80 17.60
C LEU A 286 2.04 16.58 18.43
N THR A 287 1.30 15.49 18.32
CA THR A 287 1.66 14.22 18.93
C THR A 287 2.39 13.36 17.92
N ILE A 288 3.56 12.84 18.27
CA ILE A 288 4.29 11.83 17.47
C ILE A 288 4.11 10.51 18.21
N ASN A 289 3.24 9.64 17.66
CA ASN A 289 2.90 8.37 18.30
C ASN A 289 4.10 7.41 18.30
N SER A 290 4.06 6.41 19.18
CA SER A 290 5.04 5.31 19.14
C SER A 290 5.03 4.62 17.77
N GLY A 291 6.21 4.26 17.26
CA GLY A 291 6.40 3.73 15.92
C GLY A 291 6.35 4.76 14.78
N ALA A 292 5.87 5.98 15.03
CA ALA A 292 5.91 7.07 14.06
C ALA A 292 7.25 7.82 14.11
N SER A 293 7.55 8.56 13.04
CA SER A 293 8.75 9.40 13.00
C SER A 293 8.51 10.73 12.29
N VAL A 294 9.23 11.76 12.74
CA VAL A 294 9.33 13.06 12.05
C VAL A 294 10.80 13.33 11.78
N SER A 295 11.16 13.46 10.49
CA SER A 295 12.49 13.82 10.04
C SER A 295 12.48 15.24 9.49
N ASN A 296 13.08 16.17 10.22
CA ASN A 296 13.15 17.58 9.86
C ASN A 296 14.50 17.96 9.23
N SER A 297 14.52 18.17 7.92
CA SER A 297 15.64 18.79 7.21
C SER A 297 15.40 20.27 6.89
N GLY A 298 14.19 20.78 7.16
CA GLY A 298 13.80 22.18 6.98
C GLY A 298 13.72 22.93 8.31
N TYR A 299 12.59 23.57 8.55
CA TYR A 299 12.29 24.36 9.75
C TYR A 299 11.15 23.75 10.54
N LEU A 300 11.40 23.32 11.77
CA LEU A 300 10.38 22.98 12.75
C LEU A 300 10.22 24.16 13.71
N LYS A 301 9.03 24.78 13.74
CA LYS A 301 8.72 25.92 14.62
C LYS A 301 7.62 25.53 15.59
N ASN A 302 7.96 25.44 16.87
CA ASN A 302 7.01 25.06 17.91
C ASN A 302 6.66 26.26 18.80
N LEU A 303 5.44 26.77 18.69
CA LEU A 303 4.84 27.72 19.65
C LEU A 303 3.77 27.06 20.54
N GLY A 304 3.35 25.84 20.21
CA GLY A 304 2.42 25.03 20.98
C GLY A 304 3.14 23.92 21.76
N THR A 305 2.64 22.70 21.63
CA THR A 305 3.20 21.52 22.28
C THR A 305 3.62 20.48 21.24
N ILE A 306 4.82 19.92 21.38
CA ILE A 306 5.21 18.67 20.71
C ILE A 306 5.26 17.58 21.78
N SER A 307 4.43 16.55 21.65
CA SER A 307 4.44 15.37 22.52
C SER A 307 5.01 14.19 21.74
N ASN A 308 6.24 13.79 22.05
CA ASN A 308 6.97 12.77 21.31
C ASN A 308 7.04 11.45 22.09
N SER A 309 6.37 10.42 21.57
CA SER A 309 6.54 9.02 22.01
C SER A 309 7.14 8.13 20.91
N GLY A 310 7.39 8.71 19.73
CA GLY A 310 8.09 8.07 18.60
C GLY A 310 9.50 8.64 18.44
N THR A 311 9.89 8.88 17.19
CA THR A 311 11.22 9.42 16.87
C THR A 311 11.12 10.81 16.21
N LEU A 312 11.84 11.80 16.73
CA LEU A 312 12.04 13.10 16.10
C LEU A 312 13.51 13.26 15.72
N ARG A 313 13.81 13.30 14.42
CA ARG A 313 15.15 13.55 13.89
C ARG A 313 15.23 14.98 13.39
N ASN A 314 16.08 15.80 13.98
CA ASN A 314 16.32 17.16 13.52
C ASN A 314 17.66 17.24 12.78
N LEU A 315 17.61 17.37 11.46
CA LEU A 315 18.76 17.64 10.59
C LEU A 315 18.88 19.12 10.22
N GLY A 316 17.77 19.87 10.27
CA GLY A 316 17.70 21.29 9.97
C GLY A 316 17.61 22.16 11.22
N TYR A 317 16.72 23.15 11.18
CA TYR A 317 16.47 24.07 12.29
C TYR A 317 15.21 23.66 13.06
N PHE A 318 15.31 23.64 14.39
CA PHE A 318 14.19 23.42 15.30
C PHE A 318 14.14 24.55 16.34
N GLY A 319 13.20 25.48 16.16
CA GLY A 319 12.91 26.55 17.10
C GLY A 319 11.79 26.16 18.05
N ASN A 320 12.08 26.11 19.34
CA ASN A 320 11.10 25.81 20.39
C ASN A 320 10.78 27.06 21.23
N GLY A 321 9.69 27.74 20.93
CA GLY A 321 9.10 28.78 21.78
C GLY A 321 8.01 28.27 22.74
N GLY A 322 7.46 27.08 22.48
CA GLY A 322 6.44 26.42 23.30
C GLY A 322 7.00 25.32 24.20
N THR A 323 6.31 24.18 24.23
CA THR A 323 6.68 23.01 25.03
C THR A 323 7.06 21.83 24.14
N ILE A 324 8.17 21.17 24.45
CA ILE A 324 8.49 19.83 23.94
C ILE A 324 8.42 18.87 25.13
N THR A 325 7.62 17.83 25.00
CA THR A 325 7.59 16.71 25.94
C THR A 325 8.09 15.47 25.20
N ASN A 326 9.30 15.04 25.52
CA ASN A 326 9.83 13.76 25.07
C ASN A 326 9.44 12.69 26.09
N ASN A 327 8.40 11.92 25.80
CA ASN A 327 7.84 10.92 26.70
C ASN A 327 8.80 9.74 26.87
N SER A 328 8.55 8.91 27.89
CA SER A 328 9.25 7.63 28.05
C SER A 328 9.12 6.78 26.78
N GLY A 329 10.24 6.24 26.28
CA GLY A 329 10.31 5.53 25.01
C GLY A 329 10.40 6.42 23.77
N GLY A 330 10.21 7.73 23.91
CA GLY A 330 10.44 8.72 22.85
C GLY A 330 11.92 9.03 22.66
N ALA A 331 12.31 9.26 21.40
CA ALA A 331 13.68 9.63 21.03
C ALA A 331 13.70 10.95 20.24
N ILE A 332 14.57 11.87 20.64
CA ILE A 332 14.91 13.06 19.86
C ILE A 332 16.38 12.98 19.48
N SER A 333 16.68 12.92 18.18
CA SER A 333 18.05 12.92 17.67
C SER A 333 18.32 14.23 16.93
N ASN A 334 19.20 15.04 17.49
CA ASN A 334 19.62 16.31 16.90
C ASN A 334 20.93 16.14 16.13
N TYR A 335 20.91 16.45 14.84
CA TYR A 335 22.06 16.57 13.95
C TYR A 335 22.24 18.01 13.44
N GLY A 336 21.19 18.83 13.50
CA GLY A 336 21.21 20.25 13.15
C GLY A 336 21.18 21.14 14.39
N THR A 337 20.32 22.16 14.39
CA THR A 337 20.24 23.14 15.48
C THR A 337 18.89 23.09 16.18
N ILE A 338 18.91 23.00 17.52
CA ILE A 338 17.75 23.23 18.38
C ILE A 338 17.97 24.52 19.17
N ASN A 339 17.07 25.49 18.96
CA ASN A 339 17.04 26.72 19.76
C ASN A 339 15.80 26.72 20.63
N SER A 340 15.98 26.58 21.94
CA SER A 340 14.88 26.58 22.91
C SER A 340 14.79 27.90 23.65
N TYR A 341 13.65 28.55 23.51
CA TYR A 341 13.18 29.69 24.31
C TYR A 341 12.07 29.26 25.28
N GLY A 342 11.43 28.11 25.02
CA GLY A 342 10.40 27.52 25.84
C GLY A 342 10.88 26.34 26.70
N THR A 343 9.98 25.43 27.02
CA THR A 343 10.27 24.27 27.87
C THR A 343 10.55 23.03 27.05
N VAL A 344 11.58 22.28 27.42
CA VAL A 344 11.86 20.91 26.98
C VAL A 344 11.83 20.03 28.21
N SER A 345 10.89 19.09 28.26
CA SER A 345 10.78 18.08 29.32
C SER A 345 11.13 16.72 28.73
N ASN A 346 12.15 16.08 29.27
CA ASN A 346 12.68 14.83 28.78
C ASN A 346 12.50 13.71 29.81
N SER A 347 11.70 12.72 29.46
CA SER A 347 11.59 11.43 30.15
C SER A 347 12.00 10.25 29.25
N GLY A 348 12.33 10.50 27.99
CA GLY A 348 12.92 9.55 27.06
C GLY A 348 14.40 9.85 26.81
N THR A 349 14.84 9.72 25.57
CA THR A 349 16.23 10.01 25.17
C THR A 349 16.31 11.23 24.27
N ILE A 350 17.18 12.19 24.61
CA ILE A 350 17.64 13.24 23.71
C ILE A 350 19.10 12.97 23.38
N THR A 351 19.41 12.82 22.10
CA THR A 351 20.78 12.68 21.61
C THR A 351 21.16 13.90 20.80
N ASN A 352 22.10 14.70 21.32
CA ASN A 352 22.75 15.75 20.56
C ASN A 352 23.98 15.16 19.87
N ASN A 353 23.85 14.82 18.58
CA ASN A 353 24.89 14.12 17.82
C ASN A 353 26.10 15.04 17.56
N SER A 354 27.17 14.47 16.99
CA SER A 354 28.45 15.14 16.74
C SER A 354 28.38 16.41 15.88
N SER A 355 27.36 16.54 15.02
CA SER A 355 27.11 17.77 14.23
C SER A 355 26.05 18.68 14.87
N GLY A 356 25.36 18.22 15.90
CA GLY A 356 24.21 18.88 16.49
C GLY A 356 24.60 20.00 17.46
N THR A 357 23.77 21.04 17.53
CA THR A 357 23.85 22.08 18.56
C THR A 357 22.51 22.26 19.25
N ILE A 358 22.54 22.36 20.58
CA ILE A 358 21.36 22.74 21.39
C ILE A 358 21.70 24.03 22.12
N THR A 359 20.89 25.06 21.93
CA THR A 359 21.00 26.31 22.69
C THR A 359 19.72 26.56 23.49
N ASN A 360 19.87 26.68 24.80
CA ASN A 360 18.80 27.07 25.71
C ASN A 360 18.97 28.56 26.06
N TYR A 361 18.04 29.38 25.59
CA TYR A 361 18.07 30.83 25.77
C TYR A 361 17.38 31.27 27.06
N SER A 362 17.44 32.57 27.35
CA SER A 362 16.72 33.19 28.47
C SER A 362 15.22 32.84 28.44
N GLY A 363 14.68 32.48 29.61
CA GLY A 363 13.31 31.97 29.76
C GLY A 363 13.15 30.48 29.41
N GLY A 364 14.10 29.91 28.66
CA GLY A 364 14.11 28.50 28.28
C GLY A 364 14.45 27.57 29.45
N LYS A 365 13.76 26.43 29.50
CA LYS A 365 13.96 25.39 30.51
C LYS A 365 14.18 24.04 29.84
N ILE A 366 15.29 23.39 30.13
CA ILE A 366 15.51 21.98 29.79
C ILE A 366 15.44 21.19 31.09
N ASN A 367 14.42 20.36 31.23
CA ASN A 367 14.22 19.47 32.36
C ASN A 367 14.49 18.04 31.91
N ASN A 368 15.62 17.48 32.33
CA ASN A 368 15.88 16.05 32.20
C ASN A 368 15.29 15.34 33.43
N ASN A 369 14.08 14.80 33.27
CA ASN A 369 13.32 14.20 34.36
C ASN A 369 13.96 12.86 34.78
N SER A 370 13.50 12.32 35.91
CA SER A 370 13.84 10.95 36.31
C SER A 370 13.47 9.95 35.20
N GLY A 371 14.37 9.01 34.90
CA GLY A 371 14.27 8.08 33.77
C GLY A 371 14.67 8.65 32.41
N GLY A 372 14.85 9.97 32.29
CA GLY A 372 15.33 10.62 31.07
C GLY A 372 16.85 10.57 30.91
N THR A 373 17.29 10.47 29.66
CA THR A 373 18.70 10.54 29.27
C THR A 373 18.95 11.66 28.27
N ILE A 374 19.99 12.46 28.49
CA ILE A 374 20.57 13.36 27.49
C ILE A 374 21.98 12.90 27.18
N ASP A 375 22.20 12.46 25.95
CA ASP A 375 23.53 12.13 25.42
C ASP A 375 24.04 13.28 24.57
N ASN A 376 25.11 13.93 25.03
CA ASN A 376 25.74 15.04 24.33
C ASN A 376 27.06 14.59 23.71
N PHE A 377 27.12 14.62 22.38
CA PHE A 377 28.32 14.34 21.58
C PHE A 377 28.94 15.61 20.98
N ASN A 378 28.32 16.78 21.16
CA ASN A 378 28.82 18.06 20.65
C ASN A 378 28.51 19.21 21.62
N VAL A 379 27.81 20.27 21.20
CA VAL A 379 27.64 21.48 22.02
C VAL A 379 26.21 21.61 22.54
N ILE A 380 26.08 21.76 23.86
CA ILE A 380 24.90 22.32 24.53
C ILE A 380 25.29 23.64 25.18
N THR A 381 24.61 24.73 24.84
CA THR A 381 24.86 26.06 25.41
C THR A 381 23.64 26.54 26.18
N ASN A 382 23.81 26.87 27.45
CA ASN A 382 22.76 27.42 28.31
C ASN A 382 22.93 28.93 28.50
N THR A 383 22.50 29.71 27.51
CA THR A 383 22.60 31.18 27.47
C THR A 383 21.50 31.81 28.32
N SER A 384 21.72 31.91 29.64
CA SER A 384 20.80 32.50 30.62
C SER A 384 19.49 31.75 30.85
N GLY A 385 19.35 30.52 30.33
CA GLY A 385 18.26 29.61 30.66
C GLY A 385 18.56 28.73 31.87
N THR A 386 17.70 27.73 32.09
CA THR A 386 17.86 26.72 33.15
C THR A 386 17.95 25.31 32.56
N ILE A 387 18.94 24.52 33.00
CA ILE A 387 18.99 23.08 32.77
C ILE A 387 18.87 22.39 34.12
N ASN A 388 17.75 21.70 34.34
CA ASN A 388 17.50 20.88 35.52
C ASN A 388 17.71 19.41 35.18
N ASN A 389 18.41 18.68 36.05
CA ASN A 389 18.71 17.28 35.85
C ASN A 389 18.29 16.43 37.05
N SER A 390 17.31 15.57 36.85
CA SER A 390 16.94 14.46 37.75
C SER A 390 17.17 13.09 37.12
N GLY A 391 17.56 13.04 35.85
CA GLY A 391 17.94 11.84 35.11
C GLY A 391 19.44 11.75 34.87
N ILE A 392 19.84 11.21 33.72
CA ILE A 392 21.25 11.05 33.33
C ILE A 392 21.60 12.03 32.21
N ILE A 393 22.70 12.78 32.37
CA ILE A 393 23.34 13.54 31.30
C ILE A 393 24.72 12.94 31.05
N ASN A 394 24.97 12.45 29.85
CA ASN A 394 26.28 11.98 29.41
C ASN A 394 26.91 13.03 28.51
N ASN A 395 27.94 13.72 29.00
CA ASN A 395 28.75 14.62 28.19
C ASN A 395 29.98 13.87 27.70
N HIS A 396 30.00 13.46 26.43
CA HIS A 396 31.10 12.66 25.88
C HIS A 396 32.39 13.48 25.69
N CYS A 397 33.53 12.81 25.48
CA CYS A 397 34.88 13.38 25.58
C CYS A 397 35.22 14.56 24.65
N THR A 398 34.41 14.84 23.62
CA THR A 398 34.57 15.99 22.71
C THR A 398 33.41 16.97 22.83
N ALA A 399 32.49 16.70 23.72
CA ALA A 399 31.26 17.43 23.90
C ALA A 399 31.42 18.47 25.01
N THR A 400 30.68 19.57 24.90
CA THR A 400 30.70 20.65 25.88
C THR A 400 29.29 21.03 26.30
N ILE A 401 29.14 21.32 27.60
CA ILE A 401 27.99 22.00 28.17
C ILE A 401 28.49 23.31 28.76
N THR A 402 28.05 24.44 28.18
CA THR A 402 28.56 25.78 28.55
C THR A 402 27.43 26.72 28.96
N GLY A 403 27.79 27.89 29.50
CA GLY A 403 26.84 28.90 29.99
C GLY A 403 26.43 28.66 31.45
N ASN A 404 25.16 28.90 31.77
CA ASN A 404 24.63 28.68 33.11
C ASN A 404 24.76 27.21 33.53
N LYS A 405 25.20 26.99 34.78
CA LYS A 405 25.43 25.64 35.33
C LYS A 405 24.17 24.77 35.25
N VAL A 406 24.39 23.48 34.99
CA VAL A 406 23.37 22.45 35.15
C VAL A 406 23.04 22.31 36.63
N ILE A 407 21.74 22.34 36.96
CA ILE A 407 21.23 22.16 38.31
C ILE A 407 20.87 20.68 38.48
N ASN A 408 21.65 19.97 39.28
CA ASN A 408 21.39 18.58 39.58
C ASN A 408 20.40 18.44 40.76
N LEU A 409 19.32 17.69 40.58
CA LEU A 409 18.20 17.57 41.49
C LEU A 409 17.97 16.11 41.86
N GLY A 410 17.97 15.79 43.16
CA GLY A 410 17.75 14.42 43.65
C GLY A 410 18.81 13.45 43.13
N SER A 411 18.37 12.36 42.48
CA SER A 411 19.21 11.30 41.93
C SER A 411 19.81 11.60 40.55
N GLY A 412 19.77 12.85 40.09
CA GLY A 412 20.35 13.20 38.80
C GLY A 412 21.86 12.95 38.76
N THR A 413 22.38 12.60 37.59
CA THR A 413 23.81 12.39 37.36
C THR A 413 24.27 13.13 36.10
N VAL A 414 25.44 13.77 36.17
CA VAL A 414 26.15 14.31 35.01
C VAL A 414 27.48 13.59 34.88
N ASN A 415 27.63 12.78 33.83
CA ASN A 415 28.84 12.04 33.53
C ASN A 415 29.69 12.85 32.56
N ASN A 416 30.93 13.14 32.94
CA ASN A 416 31.94 13.76 32.07
C ASN A 416 33.21 12.90 32.14
N PRO A 417 33.35 11.89 31.25
CA PRO A 417 34.41 10.88 31.35
C PRO A 417 35.78 11.40 30.91
N CYS A 418 35.86 12.58 30.30
CA CYS A 418 37.12 13.26 29.98
C CYS A 418 37.16 14.65 30.64
N PRO A 419 38.30 15.01 31.28
CA PRO A 419 38.46 16.27 32.01
C PRO A 419 38.47 17.52 31.12
#